data_AF-A0A7I0ELV6-F1
#
_entry.id   AF-A0A7I0ELV6-F1
#
_cell.length_a   1.000
_cell.length_b   1.000
_cell.length_c   1.000
_cell.angle_alpha   90.00
_cell.angle_beta   90.00
_cell.angle_gamma   90.00
#
_symmetry.space_group_name_H-M   'P 1'
#
loop_
_entity.id
_entity.type
_entity.pdbx_description
1 polymer ?
#
loop_
_entity_poly.entity_id
_entity_poly.type
_entity_poly.pdbx_seq_one_letter_code
_entity_poly.pdbx_strand_id
1 'polypeptide(L)'
;MSTATAAPTAPTTPPAPRKPIGVERKGNIIVRWITSTDHKVIGYMYLITSFVYFCLAGVMALVIRAQLFAPGLEVVQTKEQYNQLFTMHGTIMLLMFATPLFFGFANSLMPLQIGAPDVAFPRLNAFSFWAFFFGSLVAVGGFLTPQGAASFGWFAYQPLASTTFSPGVGGNLWMVGLGLSGFGTILGAVNFITTVITMRAPGMTMFRMPIFTWNTLVTSLLILMAFPVLAAALLAAASDRIFLSHIYDPANGGAILWQHLFWFFGHPEVYIIALPFFGIVSEVFPVFSRKPIFGYKTLIYATISIAALSVAVWAHHMYVTGSVLLPFFSLMTMLIAVPTGVKIFNWIGTMWRGSLTFETPMLWALGFLVTFTFGGLTGVILASPPLDFHVSDTYFVVAHFHYVIFGTVVFAMFSGFYFWWPKWTGKMLNESLGKWHFWILFIGFHTTFLVQHWLGVVGMPRRYASYLPEDGFTWMNQLSTIGSVILAISMIPFFLNVYITARNAPKVTVNDPWGFGASLEWATSCPPPRHNFTSIPRIRSERPAFDLNHPEAAMTVGIGPGKDAPDAPTYDAAAQRTK
;
A
#
# COMPACT_ATOMS: atom_id res chain seq x y z
N MET A 1 -81.96 6.21 -1.31
CA MET A 1 -81.11 6.24 -2.52
C MET A 1 -79.75 6.78 -2.10
N SER A 2 -78.88 5.89 -1.61
CA SER A 2 -77.68 5.35 -2.28
C SER A 2 -76.44 6.21 -2.02
N THR A 3 -75.81 5.93 -0.88
CA THR A 3 -74.42 6.22 -0.58
C THR A 3 -73.54 5.20 -1.33
N ALA A 4 -72.81 5.65 -2.35
CA ALA A 4 -71.91 4.83 -3.12
C ALA A 4 -70.65 4.51 -2.32
N THR A 5 -70.42 3.23 -2.06
CA THR A 5 -69.19 2.66 -1.51
C THR A 5 -68.07 2.71 -2.55
N ALA A 6 -66.92 3.28 -2.17
CA ALA A 6 -65.71 3.28 -3.00
C ALA A 6 -65.09 1.86 -3.06
N ALA A 7 -64.75 1.43 -4.27
CA ALA A 7 -64.09 0.14 -4.52
C ALA A 7 -62.61 0.16 -4.06
N PRO A 8 -62.06 -0.99 -3.63
CA PRO A 8 -60.67 -1.06 -3.18
C PRO A 8 -59.70 -0.96 -4.35
N THR A 9 -58.73 -0.06 -4.25
CA THR A 9 -57.61 0.09 -5.18
C THR A 9 -56.68 -1.13 -5.12
N ALA A 10 -56.50 -1.81 -6.25
CA ALA A 10 -55.54 -2.91 -6.39
C ALA A 10 -54.09 -2.42 -6.18
N PRO A 11 -53.20 -3.24 -5.59
CA PRO A 11 -51.80 -2.87 -5.40
C PRO A 11 -51.08 -2.82 -6.75
N THR A 12 -50.59 -1.63 -7.12
CA THR A 12 -49.71 -1.45 -8.27
C THR A 12 -48.38 -2.12 -8.00
N THR A 13 -48.10 -3.22 -8.70
CA THR A 13 -46.79 -3.87 -8.72
C THR A 13 -45.77 -2.90 -9.30
N PRO A 14 -44.60 -2.67 -8.67
CA PRO A 14 -43.56 -1.84 -9.26
C PRO A 14 -43.11 -2.45 -10.60
N PRO A 15 -42.84 -1.63 -11.63
CA PRO A 15 -42.43 -2.15 -12.93
C PRO A 15 -41.12 -2.94 -12.78
N ALA A 16 -41.11 -4.15 -13.33
CA ALA A 16 -39.92 -4.99 -13.36
C ALA A 16 -38.74 -4.21 -13.98
N PRO A 17 -37.52 -4.32 -13.43
CA PRO A 17 -36.37 -3.62 -13.97
C PRO A 17 -36.17 -4.03 -15.44
N ARG A 18 -36.23 -3.04 -16.33
CA ARG A 18 -35.90 -3.20 -17.75
C ARG A 18 -34.51 -3.85 -17.84
N LYS A 19 -34.45 -5.11 -18.30
CA LYS A 19 -33.19 -5.74 -18.71
C LYS A 19 -32.55 -4.83 -19.76
N PRO A 20 -31.27 -4.42 -19.60
CA PRO A 20 -30.60 -3.67 -20.64
C PRO A 20 -30.50 -4.56 -21.89
N ILE A 21 -31.25 -4.20 -22.92
CA ILE A 21 -31.13 -4.77 -24.26
C ILE A 21 -29.89 -4.11 -24.87
N GLY A 22 -28.75 -4.75 -24.69
CA GLY A 22 -27.50 -4.35 -25.30
C GLY A 22 -26.55 -5.52 -25.26
N VAL A 23 -26.38 -6.20 -26.39
CA VAL A 23 -25.28 -7.13 -26.58
C VAL A 23 -24.00 -6.33 -26.33
N GLU A 24 -23.33 -6.57 -25.20
CA GLU A 24 -22.02 -5.99 -24.92
C GLU A 24 -21.05 -6.46 -26.01
N ARG A 25 -20.90 -5.67 -27.08
CA ARG A 25 -19.82 -5.87 -28.04
C ARG A 25 -18.52 -5.75 -27.24
N LYS A 26 -17.62 -6.73 -27.36
CA LYS A 26 -16.33 -6.76 -26.62
C LYS A 26 -15.55 -5.43 -26.68
N GLY A 27 -15.66 -4.67 -27.78
CA GLY A 27 -15.07 -3.34 -27.91
C GLY A 27 -15.64 -2.27 -26.97
N ASN A 28 -16.91 -2.36 -26.56
CA ASN A 28 -17.53 -1.43 -25.62
C ASN A 28 -16.91 -1.51 -24.21
N ILE A 29 -16.30 -2.64 -23.84
CA ILE A 29 -15.66 -2.81 -22.53
C ILE A 29 -14.38 -1.97 -22.45
N ILE A 30 -13.51 -2.05 -23.48
CA ILE A 30 -12.25 -1.29 -23.51
C ILE A 30 -12.55 0.22 -23.49
N VAL A 31 -13.46 0.68 -24.34
CA VAL A 31 -13.86 2.10 -24.37
C VAL A 31 -14.41 2.53 -23.02
N ARG A 32 -15.30 1.72 -22.41
CA ARG A 32 -15.88 2.00 -21.09
C ARG A 32 -14.83 2.13 -19.99
N TRP A 33 -13.77 1.34 -20.01
CA TRP A 33 -12.68 1.44 -19.03
C TRP A 33 -11.81 2.67 -19.29
N ILE A 34 -11.43 2.91 -20.54
CA ILE A 34 -10.56 4.04 -20.91
C ILE A 34 -11.23 5.39 -20.61
N THR A 35 -12.53 5.50 -20.84
CA THR A 35 -13.29 6.73 -20.62
C THR A 35 -14.01 6.75 -19.27
N SER A 36 -13.68 5.84 -18.35
CA SER A 36 -14.39 5.73 -17.07
C SER A 36 -14.08 6.90 -16.15
N THR A 37 -15.11 7.37 -15.45
CA THR A 37 -14.98 8.26 -14.28
C THR A 37 -15.30 7.55 -12.97
N ASP A 38 -15.66 6.26 -13.01
CA ASP A 38 -15.97 5.49 -11.80
C ASP A 38 -14.69 5.21 -11.01
N HIS A 39 -14.61 5.72 -9.78
CA HIS A 39 -13.51 5.43 -8.87
C HIS A 39 -13.25 3.92 -8.70
N LYS A 40 -14.27 3.05 -8.78
CA LYS A 40 -14.08 1.59 -8.72
C LYS A 40 -13.28 1.09 -9.90
N VAL A 41 -13.65 1.49 -11.12
CA VAL A 41 -12.97 1.08 -12.36
C VAL A 41 -11.54 1.62 -12.39
N ILE A 42 -11.34 2.89 -12.04
CA ILE A 42 -10.00 3.48 -11.94
C ILE A 42 -9.18 2.75 -10.88
N GLY A 43 -9.78 2.42 -9.72
CA GLY A 43 -9.17 1.60 -8.69
C GLY A 43 -8.71 0.25 -9.22
N TYR A 44 -9.55 -0.46 -10.00
CA TYR A 44 -9.17 -1.72 -10.64
C TYR A 44 -8.03 -1.55 -11.64
N MET A 45 -8.02 -0.47 -12.42
CA MET A 45 -6.92 -0.17 -13.34
C MET A 45 -5.60 0.01 -12.59
N TYR A 46 -5.59 0.73 -11.47
CA TYR A 46 -4.42 0.84 -10.59
C TYR A 46 -4.00 -0.53 -10.04
N LEU A 47 -4.92 -1.28 -9.42
CA LEU A 47 -4.62 -2.58 -8.83
C LEU A 47 -4.01 -3.55 -9.85
N ILE A 48 -4.59 -3.62 -11.06
CA ILE A 48 -4.11 -4.49 -12.14
C ILE A 48 -2.73 -4.02 -12.63
N THR A 49 -2.58 -2.73 -12.92
CA THR A 49 -1.32 -2.18 -13.46
C THR A 49 -0.17 -2.34 -12.47
N SER A 50 -0.41 -2.02 -11.20
CA SER A 50 0.57 -2.23 -10.12
C SER A 50 0.93 -3.70 -9.96
N PHE A 51 -0.04 -4.61 -10.02
CA PHE A 51 0.24 -6.05 -9.93
C PHE A 51 1.04 -6.58 -11.13
N VAL A 52 0.80 -6.04 -12.34
CA VAL A 52 1.64 -6.34 -13.51
C VAL A 52 3.08 -5.88 -13.26
N TYR A 53 3.28 -4.66 -12.75
CA TYR A 53 4.60 -4.15 -12.39
C TYR A 53 5.27 -4.97 -11.27
N PHE A 54 4.51 -5.46 -10.29
CA PHE A 54 5.00 -6.39 -9.28
C PHE A 54 5.55 -7.67 -9.90
N CYS A 55 4.84 -8.28 -10.85
CA CYS A 55 5.34 -9.46 -11.56
C CYS A 55 6.59 -9.16 -12.39
N LEU A 56 6.62 -8.04 -13.12
CA LEU A 56 7.79 -7.62 -13.91
C LEU A 56 9.03 -7.40 -13.03
N ALA A 57 8.88 -6.67 -11.92
CA ALA A 57 9.95 -6.45 -10.96
C ALA A 57 10.36 -7.75 -10.24
N GLY A 58 9.42 -8.66 -9.99
CA GLY A 58 9.70 -10.00 -9.46
C GLY A 58 10.60 -10.81 -10.39
N VAL A 59 10.35 -10.78 -11.71
CA VAL A 59 11.22 -11.41 -12.71
C VAL A 59 12.62 -10.77 -12.69
N MET A 60 12.72 -9.44 -12.63
CA MET A 60 14.03 -8.77 -12.50
C MET A 60 14.78 -9.21 -11.24
N ALA A 61 14.09 -9.34 -10.10
CA ALA A 61 14.68 -9.83 -8.85
C ALA A 61 15.18 -11.27 -9.00
N LEU A 62 14.45 -12.16 -9.68
CA LEU A 62 14.90 -13.52 -9.93
C LEU A 62 16.17 -13.56 -10.77
N VAL A 63 16.29 -12.70 -11.79
CA VAL A 63 17.52 -12.61 -12.59
C VAL A 63 18.70 -12.11 -11.73
N ILE A 64 18.47 -11.09 -10.89
CA ILE A 64 19.47 -10.57 -9.94
C ILE A 64 19.93 -11.69 -8.99
N ARG A 65 18.99 -12.47 -8.43
CA ARG A 65 19.32 -13.57 -7.51
C ARG A 65 20.01 -14.73 -8.21
N ALA A 66 19.56 -15.09 -9.41
CA ALA A 66 20.22 -16.11 -10.23
C ALA A 66 21.66 -15.73 -10.55
N GLN A 67 21.92 -14.46 -10.90
CA GLN A 67 23.27 -13.94 -11.12
C GLN A 67 24.15 -14.11 -9.88
N LEU A 68 23.60 -13.91 -8.69
CA LEU A 68 24.34 -14.02 -7.43
C LEU A 68 24.40 -15.45 -6.88
N PHE A 69 23.88 -16.46 -7.57
CA PHE A 69 23.90 -17.84 -7.06
C PHE A 69 25.32 -18.39 -6.92
N ALA A 70 26.23 -17.98 -7.81
CA ALA A 70 27.63 -18.38 -7.80
C ALA A 70 28.54 -17.16 -8.07
N PRO A 71 29.80 -17.19 -7.59
CA PRO A 71 30.81 -16.20 -7.99
C PRO A 71 30.97 -16.17 -9.51
N GLY A 72 31.17 -14.97 -10.08
CA GLY A 72 31.37 -14.76 -11.52
C GLY A 72 30.23 -13.98 -12.17
N LEU A 73 30.22 -13.96 -13.51
CA LEU A 73 29.25 -13.22 -14.32
C LEU A 73 28.62 -14.13 -15.39
N GLU A 74 27.85 -15.12 -14.94
CA GLU A 74 27.35 -16.22 -15.79
C GLU A 74 25.92 -16.01 -16.31
N VAL A 75 25.09 -15.18 -15.65
CA VAL A 75 23.66 -15.02 -16.00
C VAL A 75 23.41 -13.75 -16.81
N VAL A 76 23.82 -12.59 -16.29
CA VAL A 76 23.81 -11.34 -17.05
C VAL A 76 25.12 -11.22 -17.84
N GLN A 77 25.09 -10.55 -18.99
CA GLN A 77 26.27 -10.44 -19.85
C GLN A 77 27.26 -9.37 -19.35
N THR A 78 26.75 -8.34 -18.66
CA THR A 78 27.58 -7.23 -18.18
C THR A 78 27.17 -6.78 -16.78
N LYS A 79 28.14 -6.21 -16.04
CA LYS A 79 27.86 -5.52 -14.76
C LYS A 79 26.86 -4.37 -14.95
N GLU A 80 26.88 -3.73 -16.11
CA GLU A 80 25.95 -2.66 -16.45
C GLU A 80 24.50 -3.16 -16.53
N GLN A 81 24.26 -4.33 -17.14
CA GLN A 81 22.92 -4.94 -17.15
C GLN A 81 22.44 -5.26 -15.73
N TYR A 82 23.31 -5.78 -14.87
CA TYR A 82 22.99 -5.99 -13.45
C TYR A 82 22.59 -4.66 -12.78
N ASN A 83 23.32 -3.59 -13.06
CA ASN A 83 23.04 -2.27 -12.53
C ASN A 83 21.68 -1.72 -12.96
N GLN A 84 21.31 -1.95 -14.22
CA GLN A 84 20.00 -1.59 -14.75
C GLN A 84 18.89 -2.39 -14.08
N LEU A 85 19.08 -3.69 -13.88
CA LEU A 85 18.08 -4.56 -13.25
C LEU A 85 17.78 -4.13 -11.82
N PHE A 86 18.77 -3.90 -10.95
CA PHE A 86 18.47 -3.51 -9.57
C PHE A 86 17.90 -2.08 -9.47
N THR A 87 18.33 -1.19 -10.38
CA THR A 87 17.81 0.19 -10.45
C THR A 87 16.33 0.17 -10.81
N MET A 88 15.98 -0.54 -11.89
CA MET A 88 14.60 -0.64 -12.36
C MET A 88 13.73 -1.50 -11.45
N HIS A 89 14.25 -2.58 -10.86
CA HIS A 89 13.54 -3.35 -9.85
C HIS A 89 13.12 -2.45 -8.67
N GLY A 90 14.06 -1.70 -8.08
CA GLY A 90 13.76 -0.80 -6.97
C GLY A 90 12.77 0.31 -7.36
N THR A 91 12.97 0.91 -8.53
CA THR A 91 12.07 1.95 -9.07
C THR A 91 10.65 1.43 -9.26
N ILE A 92 10.51 0.26 -9.92
CA ILE A 92 9.21 -0.34 -10.22
C ILE A 92 8.52 -0.74 -8.92
N MET A 93 9.21 -1.40 -7.99
CA MET A 93 8.61 -1.84 -6.72
C MET A 93 8.07 -0.68 -5.89
N LEU A 94 8.80 0.44 -5.78
CA LEU A 94 8.39 1.56 -4.94
C LEU A 94 7.39 2.48 -5.64
N LEU A 95 7.73 2.94 -6.84
CA LEU A 95 7.02 4.04 -7.49
C LEU A 95 5.95 3.59 -8.49
N MET A 96 6.04 2.35 -9.00
CA MET A 96 5.08 1.82 -9.99
C MET A 96 4.18 0.70 -9.44
N PHE A 97 4.63 0.02 -8.38
CA PHE A 97 3.87 -0.97 -7.66
C PHE A 97 3.30 -0.41 -6.36
N ALA A 98 4.12 -0.12 -5.33
CA ALA A 98 3.63 0.17 -3.98
C ALA A 98 2.80 1.46 -3.90
N THR A 99 3.33 2.58 -4.41
CA THR A 99 2.60 3.86 -4.43
C THR A 99 1.27 3.77 -5.21
N PRO A 100 1.23 3.27 -6.45
CA PRO A 100 -0.03 3.22 -7.20
C PRO A 100 -0.98 2.12 -6.69
N LEU A 101 -0.47 1.08 -6.01
CA LEU A 101 -1.29 0.10 -5.32
C LEU A 101 -2.09 0.74 -4.18
N PHE A 102 -1.49 1.66 -3.41
CA PHE A 102 -2.24 2.48 -2.45
C PHE A 102 -3.40 3.22 -3.15
N PHE A 103 -3.14 3.89 -4.27
CA PHE A 103 -4.20 4.57 -5.03
C PHE A 103 -5.28 3.60 -5.52
N GLY A 104 -4.94 2.35 -5.86
CA GLY A 104 -5.90 1.32 -6.23
C GLY A 104 -6.83 0.92 -5.09
N PHE A 105 -6.28 0.66 -3.89
CA PHE A 105 -7.09 0.38 -2.70
C PHE A 105 -7.92 1.60 -2.28
N ALA A 106 -7.32 2.79 -2.23
CA ALA A 106 -8.02 4.01 -1.84
C ALA A 106 -9.17 4.34 -2.81
N ASN A 107 -8.93 4.26 -4.13
CA ASN A 107 -9.98 4.45 -5.11
C ASN A 107 -11.09 3.40 -4.98
N SER A 108 -10.74 2.13 -4.79
CA SER A 108 -11.75 1.07 -4.75
C SER A 108 -12.56 1.03 -3.44
N LEU A 109 -12.02 1.56 -2.33
CA LEU A 109 -12.60 1.39 -0.99
C LEU A 109 -12.98 2.69 -0.28
N MET A 110 -12.16 3.75 -0.35
CA MET A 110 -12.36 4.95 0.48
C MET A 110 -13.75 5.58 0.26
N PRO A 111 -14.24 5.78 -0.97
CA PRO A 111 -15.58 6.31 -1.18
C PRO A 111 -16.69 5.40 -0.62
N LEU A 112 -16.51 4.08 -0.65
CA LEU A 112 -17.45 3.13 -0.02
C LEU A 112 -17.44 3.28 1.51
N GLN A 113 -16.25 3.35 2.10
CA GLN A 113 -16.05 3.47 3.55
C GLN A 113 -16.64 4.74 4.14
N ILE A 114 -16.69 5.83 3.36
CA ILE A 114 -17.27 7.10 3.81
C ILE A 114 -18.69 7.36 3.31
N GLY A 115 -19.26 6.48 2.48
CA GLY A 115 -20.60 6.65 1.92
C GLY A 115 -20.70 7.73 0.84
N ALA A 116 -19.59 8.05 0.18
CA ALA A 116 -19.57 8.97 -0.95
C ALA A 116 -20.03 8.26 -2.23
N PRO A 117 -20.75 8.94 -3.15
CA PRO A 117 -21.21 8.35 -4.40
C PRO A 117 -20.08 8.15 -5.44
N ASP A 118 -19.05 8.99 -5.38
CA ASP A 118 -17.81 8.93 -6.17
C ASP A 118 -16.74 9.79 -5.45
N VAL A 119 -15.55 9.93 -6.02
CA VAL A 119 -14.53 10.89 -5.55
C VAL A 119 -14.89 12.34 -5.92
N ALA A 120 -14.27 13.32 -5.26
CA ALA A 120 -14.57 14.76 -5.44
C ALA A 120 -14.34 15.27 -6.87
N PHE A 121 -13.27 14.81 -7.51
CA PHE A 121 -12.90 15.19 -8.87
C PHE A 121 -12.74 13.94 -9.76
N PRO A 122 -13.83 13.32 -10.26
CA PRO A 122 -13.77 12.04 -10.98
C PRO A 122 -12.92 12.05 -12.25
N ARG A 123 -12.89 13.17 -12.98
CA ARG A 123 -12.06 13.31 -14.19
C ARG A 123 -10.58 13.51 -13.85
N LEU A 124 -10.30 14.26 -12.77
CA LEU A 124 -8.94 14.42 -12.27
C LEU A 124 -8.37 13.08 -11.82
N ASN A 125 -9.21 12.25 -11.19
CA ASN A 125 -8.86 10.88 -10.81
C ASN A 125 -8.44 10.02 -12.00
N ALA A 126 -9.19 10.09 -13.11
CA ALA A 126 -8.84 9.39 -14.33
C ALA A 126 -7.53 9.93 -14.93
N PHE A 127 -7.35 11.24 -14.94
CA PHE A 127 -6.11 11.87 -15.39
C PHE A 127 -4.90 11.46 -14.53
N SER A 128 -5.04 11.39 -13.21
CA SER A 128 -4.01 10.91 -12.28
C SER A 128 -3.55 9.49 -12.65
N PHE A 129 -4.48 8.60 -12.99
CA PHE A 129 -4.13 7.25 -13.45
C PHE A 129 -3.34 7.29 -14.76
N TRP A 130 -3.80 8.07 -15.74
CA TRP A 130 -3.13 8.13 -17.04
C TRP A 130 -1.74 8.76 -16.97
N ALA A 131 -1.54 9.79 -16.14
CA ALA A 131 -0.23 10.36 -15.88
C ALA A 131 0.73 9.33 -15.27
N PHE A 132 0.25 8.54 -14.30
CA PHE A 132 1.00 7.40 -13.74
C PHE A 132 1.35 6.36 -14.82
N PHE A 133 0.35 5.92 -15.61
CA PHE A 133 0.52 4.87 -16.60
C PHE A 133 1.54 5.27 -17.67
N PHE A 134 1.36 6.44 -18.30
CA PHE A 134 2.28 6.90 -19.33
C PHE A 134 3.65 7.30 -18.77
N GLY A 135 3.73 7.89 -17.57
CA GLY A 135 5.00 8.17 -16.91
C GLY A 135 5.81 6.90 -16.64
N SER A 136 5.13 5.85 -16.19
CA SER A 136 5.73 4.54 -15.91
C SER A 136 6.17 3.83 -17.19
N LEU A 137 5.39 3.92 -18.28
CA LEU A 137 5.81 3.44 -19.60
C LEU A 137 7.05 4.17 -20.13
N VAL A 138 7.13 5.49 -19.96
CA VAL A 138 8.31 6.27 -20.36
C VAL A 138 9.55 5.79 -19.59
N ALA A 139 9.47 5.66 -18.27
CA ALA A 139 10.59 5.22 -17.45
C ALA A 139 11.04 3.78 -17.78
N VAL A 140 10.11 2.85 -17.97
CA VAL A 140 10.42 1.46 -18.38
C VAL A 140 10.89 1.38 -19.83
N GLY A 141 10.47 2.32 -20.68
CA GLY A 141 10.93 2.46 -22.06
C GLY A 141 12.46 2.61 -22.19
N GLY A 142 13.17 2.91 -21.11
CA GLY A 142 14.64 2.87 -21.05
C GLY A 142 15.23 1.54 -21.57
N PHE A 143 14.58 0.40 -21.29
CA PHE A 143 15.02 -0.92 -21.78
C PHE A 143 14.95 -1.07 -23.30
N LEU A 144 14.18 -0.23 -23.99
CA LEU A 144 14.08 -0.22 -25.45
C LEU A 144 15.20 0.61 -26.11
N THR A 145 15.99 1.34 -25.32
CA THR A 145 17.12 2.13 -25.83
C THR A 145 18.36 1.25 -26.01
N PRO A 146 19.28 1.59 -26.95
CA PRO A 146 20.45 0.75 -27.21
C PRO A 146 21.40 0.58 -26.01
N GLN A 147 21.46 1.60 -25.13
CA GLN A 147 22.28 1.58 -23.92
C GLN A 147 21.53 1.01 -22.70
N GLY A 148 20.24 0.72 -22.85
CA GLY A 148 19.38 0.19 -21.79
C GLY A 148 18.86 1.23 -20.80
N ALA A 149 18.29 0.74 -19.70
CA ALA A 149 17.62 1.56 -18.70
C ALA A 149 18.61 2.31 -17.77
N ALA A 150 18.09 3.05 -16.79
CA ALA A 150 18.92 3.69 -15.76
C ALA A 150 19.70 2.66 -14.93
N SER A 151 20.97 2.94 -14.61
CA SER A 151 21.90 2.02 -13.92
C SER A 151 22.53 2.56 -12.63
N PHE A 152 22.11 3.74 -12.17
CA PHE A 152 22.72 4.45 -11.04
C PHE A 152 22.07 4.13 -9.67
N GLY A 153 21.11 3.20 -9.61
CA GLY A 153 20.29 2.89 -8.44
C GLY A 153 19.05 3.78 -8.28
N TRP A 154 18.01 3.29 -7.62
CA TRP A 154 16.72 4.01 -7.55
C TRP A 154 16.76 5.38 -6.83
N PHE A 155 17.82 5.64 -6.06
CA PHE A 155 18.07 6.92 -5.37
C PHE A 155 18.89 7.92 -6.18
N ALA A 156 19.43 7.50 -7.34
CA ALA A 156 20.00 8.37 -8.37
C ALA A 156 20.97 9.46 -7.89
N TYR A 157 21.97 9.11 -7.08
CA TYR A 157 22.98 10.08 -6.66
C TYR A 157 23.66 10.75 -7.86
N GLN A 158 23.50 12.07 -7.94
CA GLN A 158 23.76 12.87 -9.15
C GLN A 158 25.19 12.81 -9.68
N PRO A 159 26.25 12.67 -8.87
CA PRO A 159 27.59 12.46 -9.43
C PRO A 159 27.62 11.26 -10.39
N LEU A 160 27.00 10.14 -10.01
CA LEU A 160 26.89 8.93 -10.84
C LEU A 160 25.79 9.04 -11.90
N ALA A 161 24.66 9.66 -11.55
CA ALA A 161 23.52 9.82 -12.45
C ALA A 161 23.69 10.97 -13.45
N SER A 162 24.86 11.61 -13.53
CA SER A 162 25.19 12.65 -14.51
C SER A 162 25.47 12.05 -15.90
N THR A 163 25.54 12.90 -16.92
CA THR A 163 25.93 12.49 -18.28
C THR A 163 27.40 12.07 -18.36
N THR A 164 28.24 12.45 -17.40
CA THR A 164 29.65 12.04 -17.32
C THR A 164 29.80 10.54 -17.08
N PHE A 165 29.01 9.96 -16.17
CA PHE A 165 29.13 8.55 -15.78
C PHE A 165 27.98 7.68 -16.29
N SER A 166 26.81 8.26 -16.57
CA SER A 166 25.65 7.56 -17.09
C SER A 166 25.06 8.33 -18.29
N PRO A 167 25.76 8.38 -19.45
CA PRO A 167 25.36 9.17 -20.62
C PRO A 167 24.10 8.65 -21.34
N GLY A 168 23.66 7.43 -21.03
CA GLY A 168 22.54 6.78 -21.72
C GLY A 168 21.22 7.55 -21.60
N VAL A 169 20.40 7.47 -22.65
CA VAL A 169 19.07 8.10 -22.70
C VAL A 169 18.11 7.48 -21.67
N GLY A 170 18.33 6.24 -21.24
CA GLY A 170 17.56 5.57 -20.20
C GLY A 170 17.45 6.38 -18.90
N GLY A 171 18.52 7.08 -18.50
CA GLY A 171 18.48 7.99 -17.34
C GLY A 171 17.55 9.19 -17.53
N ASN A 172 17.48 9.75 -18.75
CA ASN A 172 16.58 10.87 -19.05
C ASN A 172 15.12 10.41 -19.02
N LEU A 173 14.83 9.25 -19.61
CA LEU A 173 13.50 8.64 -19.59
C LEU A 173 13.04 8.32 -18.16
N TRP A 174 13.96 7.84 -17.31
CA TRP A 174 13.69 7.62 -15.89
C TRP A 174 13.29 8.93 -15.18
N MET A 175 14.06 10.01 -15.33
CA MET A 175 13.79 11.30 -14.68
C MET A 175 12.44 11.90 -15.13
N VAL A 176 12.21 11.97 -16.45
CA VAL A 176 10.99 12.58 -17.01
C VAL A 176 9.76 11.72 -16.75
N GLY A 177 9.88 10.39 -16.90
CA GLY A 177 8.79 9.45 -16.66
C GLY A 177 8.31 9.47 -15.20
N LEU A 178 9.25 9.45 -14.25
CA LEU A 178 8.92 9.58 -12.83
C LEU A 178 8.39 10.96 -12.48
N GLY A 179 8.89 12.04 -13.10
CA GLY A 179 8.32 13.38 -12.95
C GLY A 179 6.84 13.43 -13.36
N LEU A 180 6.50 12.89 -14.53
CA LEU A 180 5.11 12.80 -15.00
C LEU A 180 4.23 11.95 -14.08
N SER A 181 4.72 10.79 -13.65
CA SER A 181 4.01 9.92 -12.71
C SER A 181 3.78 10.62 -11.35
N GLY A 182 4.77 11.39 -10.88
CA GLY A 182 4.71 12.15 -9.64
C GLY A 182 3.58 13.20 -9.64
N PHE A 183 3.38 13.90 -10.76
CA PHE A 183 2.22 14.80 -10.91
C PHE A 183 0.89 14.07 -10.78
N GLY A 184 0.77 12.87 -11.36
CA GLY A 184 -0.42 12.04 -11.21
C GLY A 184 -0.73 11.73 -9.73
N THR A 185 0.29 11.36 -8.96
CA THR A 185 0.21 11.10 -7.51
C THR A 185 -0.22 12.33 -6.71
N ILE A 186 0.34 13.52 -7.00
CA ILE A 186 -0.02 14.77 -6.33
C ILE A 186 -1.51 15.10 -6.55
N LEU A 187 -1.97 15.03 -7.80
CA LEU A 187 -3.37 15.32 -8.14
C LEU A 187 -4.34 14.31 -7.51
N GLY A 188 -3.94 13.04 -7.41
CA GLY A 188 -4.71 12.01 -6.73
C GLY A 188 -4.87 12.29 -5.23
N ALA A 189 -3.79 12.75 -4.58
CA ALA A 189 -3.82 13.12 -3.16
C ALA A 189 -4.77 14.30 -2.87
N VAL A 190 -4.74 15.35 -3.71
CA VAL A 190 -5.71 16.46 -3.60
C VAL A 190 -7.15 15.94 -3.66
N ASN A 191 -7.42 15.03 -4.60
CA ASN A 191 -8.73 14.44 -4.77
C ASN A 191 -9.19 13.64 -3.54
N PHE A 192 -8.33 12.78 -2.99
CA PHE A 192 -8.66 12.00 -1.80
C PHE A 192 -8.87 12.86 -0.55
N ILE A 193 -8.02 13.88 -0.32
CA ILE A 193 -8.22 14.82 0.80
C ILE A 193 -9.58 15.50 0.67
N THR A 194 -9.88 16.05 -0.49
CA THR A 194 -11.13 16.78 -0.72
C THR A 194 -12.34 15.85 -0.53
N THR A 195 -12.26 14.62 -1.03
CA THR A 195 -13.31 13.60 -0.88
C THR A 195 -13.54 13.27 0.60
N VAL A 196 -12.48 12.97 1.37
CA VAL A 196 -12.60 12.61 2.78
C VAL A 196 -13.11 13.77 3.63
N ILE A 197 -12.69 15.00 3.35
CA ILE A 197 -13.10 16.16 4.16
C ILE A 197 -14.56 16.55 3.88
N THR A 198 -15.00 16.51 2.61
CA THR A 198 -16.23 17.19 2.17
C THR A 198 -17.38 16.26 1.76
N MET A 199 -17.14 14.98 1.47
CA MET A 199 -18.16 14.09 0.86
C MET A 199 -18.60 12.91 1.73
N ARG A 200 -18.34 12.96 3.04
CA ARG A 200 -18.73 11.90 3.98
C ARG A 200 -20.25 11.83 4.16
N ALA A 201 -20.74 10.63 4.39
CA ALA A 201 -22.14 10.38 4.69
C ALA A 201 -22.59 11.13 5.97
N PRO A 202 -23.84 11.61 6.01
CA PRO A 202 -24.40 12.24 7.20
C PRO A 202 -24.26 11.35 8.45
N GLY A 203 -23.77 11.93 9.55
CA GLY A 203 -23.52 11.21 10.82
C GLY A 203 -22.10 10.64 10.96
N MET A 204 -21.31 10.59 9.89
CA MET A 204 -19.89 10.22 9.93
C MET A 204 -19.02 11.43 10.26
N THR A 205 -18.65 11.57 11.53
CA THR A 205 -17.66 12.56 11.96
C THR A 205 -16.24 12.10 11.62
N MET A 206 -15.22 12.98 11.75
CA MET A 206 -13.81 12.58 11.60
C MET A 206 -13.49 11.34 12.44
N PHE A 207 -13.92 11.32 13.70
CA PHE A 207 -13.65 10.21 14.63
C PHE A 207 -14.65 9.06 14.54
N ARG A 208 -15.37 8.91 13.42
CA ARG A 208 -16.17 7.71 13.10
C ARG A 208 -15.80 7.08 11.75
N MET A 209 -14.73 7.56 11.12
CA MET A 209 -14.23 7.00 9.86
C MET A 209 -13.42 5.73 10.11
N PRO A 210 -13.44 4.75 9.19
CA PRO A 210 -12.55 3.58 9.28
C PRO A 210 -11.07 3.98 9.32
N ILE A 211 -10.22 3.13 9.92
CA ILE A 211 -8.78 3.42 10.08
C ILE A 211 -8.10 3.47 8.71
N PHE A 212 -8.53 2.63 7.76
CA PHE A 212 -8.03 2.72 6.37
C PHE A 212 -8.27 4.09 5.74
N THR A 213 -9.45 4.68 5.95
CA THR A 213 -9.77 6.02 5.44
C THR A 213 -8.94 7.11 6.14
N TRP A 214 -8.72 7.00 7.46
CA TRP A 214 -7.78 7.90 8.16
C TRP A 214 -6.37 7.83 7.61
N ASN A 215 -5.87 6.62 7.36
CA ASN A 215 -4.53 6.44 6.78
C ASN A 215 -4.50 6.96 5.33
N THR A 216 -5.58 6.81 4.56
CA THR A 216 -5.70 7.42 3.22
C THR A 216 -5.58 8.95 3.28
N LEU A 217 -6.25 9.59 4.24
CA LEU A 217 -6.17 11.05 4.45
C LEU A 217 -4.74 11.47 4.81
N VAL A 218 -4.13 10.84 5.81
CA VAL A 218 -2.78 11.19 6.29
C VAL A 218 -1.72 10.92 5.22
N THR A 219 -1.80 9.78 4.52
CA THR A 219 -0.94 9.47 3.38
C THR A 219 -1.08 10.52 2.27
N SER A 220 -2.29 10.97 1.97
CA SER A 220 -2.51 12.01 0.96
C SER A 220 -1.89 13.34 1.39
N LEU A 221 -1.92 13.69 2.68
CA LEU A 221 -1.24 14.88 3.21
C LEU A 221 0.29 14.75 3.08
N LEU A 222 0.86 13.59 3.40
CA LEU A 222 2.29 13.32 3.19
C LEU A 222 2.68 13.46 1.71
N ILE A 223 1.86 12.95 0.79
CA ILE A 223 2.10 13.07 -0.65
C ILE A 223 2.22 14.55 -1.05
N LEU A 224 1.33 15.42 -0.58
CA LEU A 224 1.39 16.85 -0.89
C LEU A 224 2.63 17.55 -0.32
N MET A 225 3.22 17.03 0.75
CA MET A 225 4.47 17.57 1.31
C MET A 225 5.72 17.03 0.61
N ALA A 226 5.73 15.75 0.21
CA ALA A 226 6.94 15.06 -0.25
C ALA A 226 7.09 15.01 -1.78
N PHE A 227 6.01 14.72 -2.53
CA PHE A 227 6.10 14.51 -3.98
C PHE A 227 6.43 15.77 -4.79
N PRO A 228 5.99 16.99 -4.42
CA PRO A 228 6.44 18.19 -5.10
C PRO A 228 7.97 18.39 -5.05
N VAL A 229 8.62 18.00 -3.94
CA VAL A 229 10.07 18.05 -3.79
C VAL A 229 10.74 17.06 -4.74
N LEU A 230 10.22 15.83 -4.85
CA LEU A 230 10.72 14.87 -5.84
C LEU A 230 10.54 15.39 -7.27
N ALA A 231 9.37 15.90 -7.62
CA ALA A 231 9.11 16.42 -8.96
C ALA A 231 10.09 17.55 -9.33
N ALA A 232 10.31 18.49 -8.41
CA ALA A 232 11.29 19.55 -8.58
C ALA A 232 12.71 18.98 -8.73
N ALA A 233 13.10 18.02 -7.90
CA ALA A 233 14.43 17.42 -7.95
C ALA A 233 14.68 16.65 -9.26
N LEU A 234 13.72 15.83 -9.69
CA LEU A 234 13.81 15.08 -10.95
C LEU A 234 13.84 15.99 -12.18
N LEU A 235 13.03 17.06 -12.19
CA LEU A 235 13.03 18.02 -13.30
C LEU A 235 14.32 18.84 -13.33
N ALA A 236 14.89 19.20 -12.18
CA ALA A 236 16.21 19.83 -12.09
C ALA A 236 17.31 18.87 -12.59
N ALA A 237 17.26 17.58 -12.21
CA ALA A 237 18.23 16.59 -12.67
C ALA A 237 18.08 16.30 -14.18
N ALA A 238 16.85 16.28 -14.71
CA ALA A 238 16.61 16.22 -16.14
C ALA A 238 17.17 17.46 -16.85
N SER A 239 17.01 18.65 -16.26
CA SER A 239 17.58 19.90 -16.78
C SER A 239 19.11 19.85 -16.81
N ASP A 240 19.76 19.34 -15.77
CA ASP A 240 21.21 19.17 -15.75
C ASP A 240 21.71 18.24 -16.84
N ARG A 241 20.97 17.16 -17.10
CA ARG A 241 21.34 16.17 -18.12
C ARG A 241 21.04 16.62 -19.55
N ILE A 242 19.98 17.42 -19.75
CA ILE A 242 19.46 17.78 -21.09
C ILE A 242 19.88 19.19 -21.51
N PHE A 243 19.81 20.15 -20.58
CA PHE A 243 20.08 21.57 -20.81
C PHE A 243 21.40 22.04 -20.19
N LEU A 244 22.11 21.17 -19.46
CA LEU A 244 23.39 21.47 -18.82
C LEU A 244 23.29 22.63 -17.80
N SER A 245 22.29 22.60 -16.91
CA SER A 245 22.04 23.67 -15.93
C SER A 245 22.95 23.69 -14.69
N HIS A 246 23.81 22.69 -14.48
CA HIS A 246 24.79 22.60 -13.37
C HIS A 246 24.23 22.74 -11.94
N ILE A 247 22.97 22.39 -11.69
CA ILE A 247 22.32 22.49 -10.36
C ILE A 247 22.94 21.50 -9.38
N TYR A 248 23.11 20.25 -9.80
CA TYR A 248 23.62 19.14 -8.99
C TYR A 248 25.10 18.83 -9.21
N ASP A 249 25.83 19.77 -9.82
CA ASP A 249 27.28 19.69 -9.98
C ASP A 249 27.96 19.54 -8.59
N PRO A 250 28.87 18.57 -8.39
CA PRO A 250 29.62 18.42 -7.15
C PRO A 250 30.34 19.71 -6.71
N ALA A 251 30.84 20.51 -7.66
CA ALA A 251 31.52 21.77 -7.36
C ALA A 251 30.60 22.82 -6.70
N ASN A 252 29.29 22.72 -6.92
CA ASN A 252 28.27 23.60 -6.36
C ASN A 252 27.65 23.04 -5.07
N GLY A 253 28.20 21.95 -4.50
CA GLY A 253 27.58 21.21 -3.40
C GLY A 253 26.38 20.35 -3.83
N GLY A 254 26.17 20.19 -5.14
CA GLY A 254 25.03 19.53 -5.74
C GLY A 254 24.84 18.06 -5.34
N ALA A 255 25.95 17.37 -5.06
CA ALA A 255 25.92 15.98 -4.60
C ALA A 255 25.15 15.80 -3.28
N ILE A 256 25.39 16.69 -2.29
CA ILE A 256 24.71 16.66 -0.99
C ILE A 256 23.32 17.30 -1.09
N LEU A 257 23.17 18.34 -1.92
CA LEU A 257 21.87 18.94 -2.21
C LEU A 257 20.86 17.89 -2.71
N TRP A 258 21.26 17.07 -3.68
CA TRP A 258 20.42 15.97 -4.16
C TRP A 258 20.03 15.02 -3.04
N GLN A 259 20.98 14.61 -2.18
CA GLN A 259 20.69 13.67 -1.10
C GLN A 259 19.63 14.22 -0.14
N HIS A 260 19.74 15.49 0.26
CA HIS A 260 18.72 16.09 1.13
C HIS A 260 17.36 16.15 0.44
N LEU A 261 17.28 16.59 -0.82
CA LEU A 261 16.00 16.69 -1.54
C LEU A 261 15.38 15.31 -1.80
N PHE A 262 16.19 14.37 -2.28
CA PHE A 262 15.74 13.02 -2.58
C PHE A 262 15.28 12.30 -1.32
N TRP A 263 16.04 12.37 -0.21
CA TRP A 263 15.64 11.69 1.01
C TRP A 263 14.51 12.40 1.75
N PHE A 264 14.41 13.73 1.66
CA PHE A 264 13.24 14.48 2.15
C PHE A 264 11.95 14.00 1.47
N PHE A 265 12.02 13.59 0.21
CA PHE A 265 10.95 12.82 -0.42
C PHE A 265 10.92 11.36 0.07
N GLY A 266 12.06 10.67 0.00
CA GLY A 266 12.16 9.22 0.06
C GLY A 266 11.77 8.63 1.41
N HIS A 267 12.05 9.31 2.52
CA HIS A 267 11.64 8.79 3.82
C HIS A 267 10.13 8.97 4.12
N PRO A 268 9.51 10.13 3.84
CA PRO A 268 8.06 10.22 3.82
C PRO A 268 7.40 9.24 2.83
N GLU A 269 8.03 8.97 1.68
CA GLU A 269 7.52 7.99 0.71
C GLU A 269 7.37 6.59 1.32
N VAL A 270 8.36 6.13 2.10
CA VAL A 270 8.24 4.81 2.72
C VAL A 270 7.06 4.71 3.70
N TYR A 271 6.64 5.84 4.29
CA TYR A 271 5.41 5.89 5.10
C TYR A 271 4.15 6.09 4.26
N ILE A 272 4.23 6.78 3.13
CA ILE A 272 3.14 6.86 2.15
C ILE A 272 2.76 5.45 1.68
N ILE A 273 3.74 4.56 1.49
CA ILE A 273 3.50 3.16 1.15
C ILE A 273 3.27 2.24 2.36
N ALA A 274 3.52 2.65 3.61
CA ALA A 274 3.26 1.81 4.78
C ALA A 274 1.89 2.07 5.43
N LEU A 275 1.53 3.34 5.62
CA LEU A 275 0.34 3.74 6.38
C LEU A 275 -0.97 3.18 5.80
N PRO A 276 -1.24 3.20 4.48
CA PRO A 276 -2.50 2.67 3.95
C PRO A 276 -2.66 1.17 4.23
N PHE A 277 -1.55 0.42 4.20
CA PHE A 277 -1.55 -1.01 4.43
C PHE A 277 -1.66 -1.38 5.91
N PHE A 278 -1.13 -0.52 6.81
CA PHE A 278 -1.55 -0.55 8.22
C PHE A 278 -3.05 -0.35 8.37
N GLY A 279 -3.66 0.43 7.48
CA GLY A 279 -5.09 0.62 7.40
C GLY A 279 -5.80 -0.68 7.01
N ILE A 280 -5.29 -1.37 5.99
CA ILE A 280 -5.86 -2.63 5.52
C ILE A 280 -5.92 -3.66 6.65
N VAL A 281 -4.79 -3.91 7.33
CA VAL A 281 -4.77 -4.89 8.43
C VAL A 281 -5.63 -4.44 9.61
N SER A 282 -5.73 -3.14 9.86
CA SER A 282 -6.66 -2.57 10.85
C SER A 282 -8.13 -2.78 10.52
N GLU A 283 -8.51 -2.96 9.24
CA GLU A 283 -9.88 -3.35 8.86
C GLU A 283 -10.09 -4.86 8.98
N VAL A 284 -9.04 -5.66 8.75
CA VAL A 284 -9.11 -7.13 8.78
C VAL A 284 -9.20 -7.67 10.22
N PHE A 285 -8.35 -7.20 11.14
CA PHE A 285 -8.29 -7.75 12.51
C PHE A 285 -9.64 -7.73 13.24
N PRO A 286 -10.43 -6.63 13.24
CA PRO A 286 -11.71 -6.57 13.94
C PRO A 286 -12.74 -7.60 13.44
N VAL A 287 -12.78 -7.83 12.13
CA VAL A 287 -13.74 -8.74 11.50
C VAL A 287 -13.47 -10.18 11.92
N PHE A 288 -12.22 -10.63 11.79
CA PHE A 288 -11.85 -12.02 12.11
C PHE A 288 -11.62 -12.27 13.60
N SER A 289 -11.48 -11.21 14.42
CA SER A 289 -11.45 -11.30 15.88
C SER A 289 -12.82 -11.11 16.52
N ARG A 290 -13.84 -10.70 15.74
CA ARG A 290 -15.21 -10.41 16.18
C ARG A 290 -15.25 -9.40 17.34
N LYS A 291 -14.38 -8.40 17.28
CA LYS A 291 -14.14 -7.42 18.34
C LYS A 291 -13.81 -6.05 17.74
N PRO A 292 -14.24 -4.94 18.35
CA PRO A 292 -13.79 -3.61 17.92
C PRO A 292 -12.25 -3.50 17.90
N ILE A 293 -11.74 -2.64 17.03
CA ILE A 293 -10.33 -2.29 16.99
C ILE A 293 -9.93 -1.68 18.35
N PHE A 294 -8.94 -2.30 19.01
CA PHE A 294 -8.50 -1.86 20.32
C PHE A 294 -7.72 -0.54 20.21
N GLY A 295 -8.18 0.49 20.93
CA GLY A 295 -7.55 1.80 20.91
C GLY A 295 -7.71 2.54 19.57
N TYR A 296 -8.91 2.56 19.00
CA TYR A 296 -9.24 3.27 17.75
C TYR A 296 -8.65 4.70 17.69
N LYS A 297 -8.88 5.54 18.72
CA LYS A 297 -8.31 6.90 18.77
C LYS A 297 -6.79 6.88 18.89
N THR A 298 -6.23 5.92 19.63
CA THR A 298 -4.78 5.72 19.76
C THR A 298 -4.13 5.45 18.40
N LEU A 299 -4.75 4.60 17.56
CA LEU A 299 -4.28 4.34 16.20
C LEU A 299 -4.29 5.59 15.31
N ILE A 300 -5.32 6.44 15.44
CA ILE A 300 -5.41 7.71 14.71
C ILE A 300 -4.27 8.64 15.12
N TYR A 301 -4.08 8.87 16.43
CA TYR A 301 -3.01 9.73 16.92
C TYR A 301 -1.62 9.17 16.59
N ALA A 302 -1.41 7.85 16.69
CA ALA A 302 -0.17 7.21 16.26
C ALA A 302 0.11 7.45 14.76
N THR A 303 -0.92 7.39 13.92
CA THR A 303 -0.78 7.67 12.48
C THR A 303 -0.39 9.12 12.21
N ILE A 304 -1.01 10.07 12.90
CA ILE A 304 -0.66 11.50 12.81
C ILE A 304 0.79 11.74 13.27
N SER A 305 1.19 11.13 14.39
CA SER A 305 2.56 11.25 14.92
C SER A 305 3.60 10.67 13.95
N ILE A 306 3.35 9.50 13.36
CA ILE A 306 4.23 8.90 12.35
C ILE A 306 4.39 9.86 11.16
N ALA A 307 3.29 10.42 10.66
CA ALA A 307 3.34 11.34 9.53
C ALA A 307 4.11 12.62 9.86
N ALA A 308 3.84 13.25 11.00
CA ALA A 308 4.56 14.46 11.43
C ALA A 308 6.05 14.21 11.61
N LEU A 309 6.44 13.07 12.17
CA LEU A 309 7.85 12.72 12.35
C LEU A 309 8.52 12.30 11.03
N SER A 310 7.79 11.66 10.11
CA SER A 310 8.35 11.15 8.85
C SER A 310 9.01 12.23 8.00
N VAL A 311 8.46 13.45 7.99
CA VAL A 311 9.02 14.61 7.29
C VAL A 311 10.23 15.22 8.00
N ALA A 312 10.50 14.84 9.26
CA ALA A 312 11.56 15.41 10.10
C ALA A 312 12.79 14.49 10.27
N VAL A 313 12.80 13.28 9.68
CA VAL A 313 13.84 12.27 9.94
C VAL A 313 14.67 11.88 8.72
N TRP A 314 14.42 12.47 7.56
CA TRP A 314 14.90 11.95 6.27
C TRP A 314 16.40 11.63 6.19
N ALA A 315 17.24 12.38 6.89
CA ALA A 315 18.67 12.30 6.74
C ALA A 315 19.33 11.12 7.49
N HIS A 316 18.56 10.18 8.09
CA HIS A 316 19.16 8.93 8.56
C HIS A 316 19.72 8.05 7.44
N HIS A 317 19.26 8.24 6.19
CA HIS A 317 19.84 7.59 5.02
C HIS A 317 21.22 8.14 4.63
N MET A 318 21.70 9.17 5.34
CA MET A 318 22.91 9.92 5.01
C MET A 318 23.98 9.81 6.11
N TYR A 319 23.84 8.93 7.10
CA TYR A 319 24.76 8.86 8.24
C TYR A 319 26.22 8.71 7.84
N VAL A 320 26.51 7.87 6.85
CA VAL A 320 27.88 7.63 6.35
C VAL A 320 28.46 8.76 5.50
N THR A 321 27.69 9.82 5.21
CA THR A 321 28.14 10.94 4.36
C THR A 321 28.95 11.98 5.12
N GLY A 322 28.94 11.95 6.45
CA GLY A 322 29.59 12.95 7.29
C GLY A 322 28.99 14.36 7.20
N SER A 323 27.84 14.54 6.53
CA SER A 323 27.28 15.85 6.17
C SER A 323 25.96 16.17 6.87
N VAL A 324 25.65 15.48 7.98
CA VAL A 324 24.35 15.59 8.67
C VAL A 324 24.50 15.70 10.18
N LEU A 325 23.51 16.31 10.85
CA LEU A 325 23.45 16.42 12.31
C LEU A 325 23.03 15.07 12.93
N LEU A 326 24.00 14.16 13.11
CA LEU A 326 23.75 12.77 13.54
C LEU A 326 22.86 12.63 14.79
N PRO A 327 23.08 13.36 15.91
CA PRO A 327 22.28 13.14 17.11
C PRO A 327 20.79 13.48 16.92
N PHE A 328 20.50 14.54 16.16
CA PHE A 328 19.12 14.94 15.87
C PHE A 328 18.40 13.86 15.07
N PHE A 329 18.97 13.46 13.94
CA PHE A 329 18.34 12.49 13.05
C PHE A 329 18.26 11.09 13.68
N SER A 330 19.25 10.70 14.49
CA SER A 330 19.19 9.43 15.25
C SER A 330 18.06 9.43 16.27
N LEU A 331 17.98 10.45 17.13
CA LEU A 331 16.94 10.56 18.16
C LEU A 331 15.55 10.58 17.53
N MET A 332 15.34 11.40 16.50
CA MET A 332 14.04 11.53 15.84
C MET A 332 13.64 10.24 15.11
N THR A 333 14.59 9.52 14.52
CA THR A 333 14.31 8.22 13.87
C THR A 333 13.92 7.16 14.89
N MET A 334 14.61 7.09 16.04
CA MET A 334 14.21 6.21 17.15
C MET A 334 12.81 6.57 17.68
N LEU A 335 12.46 7.85 17.73
CA LEU A 335 11.16 8.31 18.20
C LEU A 335 10.01 7.81 17.32
N ILE A 336 10.20 7.60 16.01
CA ILE A 336 9.15 7.04 15.13
C ILE A 336 8.83 5.58 15.44
N ALA A 337 9.79 4.82 15.98
CA ALA A 337 9.55 3.45 16.38
C ALA A 337 8.47 3.36 17.48
N VAL A 338 8.31 4.40 18.30
CA VAL A 338 7.32 4.45 19.39
C VAL A 338 5.87 4.40 18.89
N PRO A 339 5.36 5.36 18.09
CA PRO A 339 3.98 5.30 17.60
C PRO A 339 3.74 4.08 16.69
N THR A 340 4.77 3.61 15.98
CA THR A 340 4.68 2.36 15.20
C THR A 340 4.48 1.15 16.11
N GLY A 341 5.26 1.05 17.21
CA GLY A 341 5.10 0.03 18.23
C GLY A 341 3.73 0.07 18.89
N VAL A 342 3.19 1.27 19.16
CA VAL A 342 1.82 1.44 19.65
C VAL A 342 0.81 0.79 18.70
N LYS A 343 0.92 0.99 17.38
CA LYS A 343 0.04 0.32 16.41
C LYS A 343 0.13 -1.21 16.46
N ILE A 344 1.34 -1.76 16.63
CA ILE A 344 1.55 -3.21 16.82
C ILE A 344 0.79 -3.72 18.05
N PHE A 345 0.93 -3.05 19.19
CA PHE A 345 0.20 -3.43 20.41
C PHE A 345 -1.31 -3.23 20.28
N ASN A 346 -1.77 -2.24 19.52
CA ASN A 346 -3.19 -2.08 19.23
C ASN A 346 -3.75 -3.26 18.42
N TRP A 347 -3.02 -3.76 17.42
CA TRP A 347 -3.44 -4.95 16.66
C TRP A 347 -3.45 -6.21 17.54
N ILE A 348 -2.42 -6.42 18.38
CA ILE A 348 -2.40 -7.52 19.35
C ILE A 348 -3.58 -7.42 20.31
N GLY A 349 -3.86 -6.23 20.85
CA GLY A 349 -5.00 -5.97 21.74
C GLY A 349 -6.37 -6.17 21.07
N THR A 350 -6.45 -6.01 19.74
CA THR A 350 -7.66 -6.28 18.95
C THR A 350 -7.91 -7.78 18.85
N MET A 351 -6.87 -8.59 18.66
CA MET A 351 -6.98 -10.05 18.63
C MET A 351 -7.17 -10.64 20.04
N TRP A 352 -6.62 -9.99 21.06
CA TRP A 352 -6.66 -10.45 22.45
C TRP A 352 -8.09 -10.58 22.97
N ARG A 353 -8.43 -11.78 23.47
CA ARG A 353 -9.79 -12.16 23.91
C ARG A 353 -10.86 -12.04 22.82
N GLY A 354 -10.47 -11.95 21.55
CA GLY A 354 -11.36 -12.13 20.41
C GLY A 354 -11.63 -13.60 20.14
N SER A 355 -12.71 -13.89 19.41
CA SER A 355 -12.94 -15.22 18.85
C SER A 355 -12.33 -15.26 17.46
N LEU A 356 -11.10 -15.76 17.35
CA LEU A 356 -10.32 -15.76 16.11
C LEU A 356 -10.73 -16.89 15.17
N THR A 357 -10.89 -16.57 13.90
CA THR A 357 -10.87 -17.55 12.81
C THR A 357 -9.77 -17.20 11.80
N PHE A 358 -9.14 -18.23 11.21
CA PHE A 358 -7.93 -18.10 10.39
C PHE A 358 -8.22 -18.38 8.92
N GLU A 359 -9.18 -17.63 8.38
CA GLU A 359 -9.39 -17.47 6.95
C GLU A 359 -8.19 -16.75 6.31
N THR A 360 -8.09 -16.84 4.99
CA THR A 360 -6.93 -16.32 4.24
C THR A 360 -6.58 -14.86 4.55
N PRO A 361 -7.52 -13.88 4.62
CA PRO A 361 -7.15 -12.50 4.92
C PRO A 361 -6.45 -12.34 6.28
N MET A 362 -6.93 -13.08 7.29
CA MET A 362 -6.38 -13.05 8.64
C MET A 362 -4.98 -13.66 8.69
N LEU A 363 -4.72 -14.76 7.97
CA LEU A 363 -3.39 -15.35 7.87
C LEU A 363 -2.37 -14.37 7.27
N TRP A 364 -2.75 -13.68 6.19
CA TRP A 364 -1.90 -12.65 5.59
C TRP A 364 -1.64 -11.47 6.52
N ALA A 365 -2.65 -11.02 7.29
CA ALA A 365 -2.48 -9.97 8.29
C ALA A 365 -1.53 -10.39 9.44
N LEU A 366 -1.55 -11.67 9.84
CA LEU A 366 -0.60 -12.23 10.80
C LEU A 366 0.80 -12.35 10.22
N GLY A 367 0.94 -12.78 8.96
CA GLY A 367 2.22 -12.78 8.26
C GLY A 367 2.85 -11.39 8.16
N PHE A 368 2.03 -10.37 7.88
CA PHE A 368 2.41 -8.96 8.01
C PHE A 368 2.93 -8.66 9.41
N LEU A 369 2.17 -8.99 10.46
CA LEU A 369 2.54 -8.65 11.84
C LEU A 369 3.91 -9.26 12.23
N VAL A 370 4.17 -10.51 11.85
CA VAL A 370 5.44 -11.19 12.11
C VAL A 370 6.58 -10.54 11.33
N THR A 371 6.45 -10.44 10.00
CA THR A 371 7.52 -9.92 9.13
C THR A 371 7.86 -8.47 9.44
N PHE A 372 6.83 -7.64 9.59
CA PHE A 372 7.00 -6.22 9.91
C PHE A 372 7.64 -6.00 11.28
N THR A 373 7.32 -6.83 12.28
CA THR A 373 7.96 -6.72 13.60
C THR A 373 9.45 -7.02 13.53
N PHE A 374 9.85 -8.10 12.83
CA PHE A 374 11.28 -8.38 12.60
C PHE A 374 11.99 -7.25 11.85
N GLY A 375 11.36 -6.69 10.80
CA GLY A 375 11.90 -5.53 10.07
C GLY A 375 12.00 -4.28 10.94
N GLY A 376 11.01 -4.02 11.79
CA GLY A 376 11.01 -2.88 12.71
C GLY A 376 12.14 -2.95 13.72
N LEU A 377 12.44 -4.14 14.25
CA LEU A 377 13.57 -4.35 15.17
C LEU A 377 14.91 -4.03 14.51
N THR A 378 15.12 -4.42 13.24
CA THR A 378 16.33 -4.07 12.50
C THR A 378 16.38 -2.58 12.10
N GLY A 379 15.22 -1.92 11.99
CA GLY A 379 15.15 -0.47 11.79
C GLY A 379 15.67 0.33 12.96
N VAL A 380 15.43 -0.12 14.20
CA VAL A 380 15.99 0.52 15.40
C VAL A 380 17.51 0.38 15.45
N ILE A 381 18.06 -0.73 14.93
CA ILE A 381 19.51 -0.91 14.77
C ILE A 381 20.06 0.14 13.80
N LEU A 382 19.43 0.29 12.63
CA LEU A 382 19.85 1.26 11.60
C LEU A 382 19.64 2.73 12.01
N ALA A 383 18.75 3.01 12.96
CA ALA A 383 18.57 4.35 13.52
C ALA A 383 19.75 4.82 14.39
N SER A 384 20.70 3.94 14.70
CA SER A 384 21.88 4.22 15.51
C SER A 384 23.13 4.38 14.62
N PRO A 385 23.69 5.59 14.47
CA PRO A 385 24.86 5.81 13.62
C PRO A 385 26.06 4.89 13.90
N PRO A 386 26.45 4.60 15.16
CA PRO A 386 27.56 3.67 15.41
C PRO A 386 27.35 2.25 14.87
N LEU A 387 26.10 1.79 14.83
CA LEU A 387 25.75 0.49 14.24
C LEU A 387 25.64 0.62 12.72
N ASP A 388 24.96 1.67 12.24
CA ASP A 388 24.75 1.92 10.82
C ASP A 388 26.07 2.08 10.06
N PHE A 389 27.11 2.70 10.63
CA PHE A 389 28.39 2.86 9.92
C PHE A 389 28.99 1.56 9.39
N HIS A 390 28.78 0.42 10.07
CA HIS A 390 29.24 -0.89 9.60
C HIS A 390 28.29 -1.50 8.55
N VAL A 391 26.98 -1.32 8.73
CA VAL A 391 25.96 -2.03 7.94
C VAL A 391 25.35 -1.19 6.82
N SER A 392 25.68 0.11 6.75
CA SER A 392 25.19 1.04 5.73
C SER A 392 25.61 0.55 4.36
N ASP A 393 24.66 0.57 3.41
CA ASP A 393 24.84 0.03 2.07
C ASP A 393 25.38 -1.43 2.02
N THR A 394 25.12 -2.24 3.04
CA THR A 394 25.31 -3.71 2.99
C THR A 394 23.99 -4.43 2.69
N TYR A 395 24.05 -5.74 2.54
CA TYR A 395 22.86 -6.61 2.48
C TYR A 395 21.97 -6.53 3.73
N PHE A 396 22.45 -5.99 4.86
CA PHE A 396 21.63 -5.82 6.06
C PHE A 396 20.53 -4.78 5.82
N VAL A 397 20.86 -3.65 5.18
CA VAL A 397 19.87 -2.62 4.80
C VAL A 397 18.89 -3.17 3.76
N VAL A 398 19.37 -3.99 2.81
CA VAL A 398 18.50 -4.66 1.83
C VAL A 398 17.52 -5.59 2.54
N ALA A 399 18.00 -6.43 3.46
CA ALA A 399 17.16 -7.36 4.22
C ALA A 399 16.16 -6.62 5.11
N HIS A 400 16.61 -5.61 5.85
CA HIS A 400 15.75 -4.74 6.67
C HIS A 400 14.61 -4.17 5.83
N PHE A 401 14.95 -3.55 4.70
CA PHE A 401 13.97 -2.90 3.84
C PHE A 401 12.97 -3.89 3.25
N HIS A 402 13.40 -5.09 2.87
CA HIS A 402 12.48 -6.14 2.41
C HIS A 402 11.59 -6.67 3.55
N TYR A 403 12.11 -6.88 4.76
CA TYR A 403 11.28 -7.25 5.91
C TYR A 403 10.20 -6.22 6.25
N VAL A 404 10.55 -4.93 6.15
CA VAL A 404 9.61 -3.85 6.40
C VAL A 404 8.62 -3.71 5.23
N ILE A 405 9.10 -3.45 4.01
CA ILE A 405 8.24 -3.10 2.87
C ILE A 405 7.51 -4.30 2.27
N PHE A 406 8.14 -5.47 2.18
CA PHE A 406 7.44 -6.66 1.72
C PHE A 406 6.36 -7.08 2.73
N GLY A 407 6.67 -6.95 4.03
CA GLY A 407 5.69 -7.08 5.12
C GLY A 407 4.53 -6.11 4.94
N THR A 408 4.79 -4.80 4.98
CA THR A 408 3.75 -3.76 4.89
C THR A 408 2.97 -3.84 3.60
N VAL A 409 3.62 -3.92 2.44
CA VAL A 409 2.95 -3.80 1.15
C VAL A 409 2.44 -5.15 0.68
N VAL A 410 3.29 -6.17 0.54
CA VAL A 410 2.90 -7.42 -0.15
C VAL A 410 2.01 -8.30 0.73
N PHE A 411 2.35 -8.52 2.01
CA PHE A 411 1.48 -9.32 2.88
C PHE A 411 0.13 -8.64 3.10
N ALA A 412 0.10 -7.33 3.36
CA ALA A 412 -1.16 -6.62 3.52
C ALA A 412 -1.93 -6.45 2.20
N MET A 413 -1.26 -6.33 1.05
CA MET A 413 -1.89 -6.37 -0.26
C MET A 413 -2.66 -7.67 -0.43
N PHE A 414 -2.03 -8.81 -0.17
CA PHE A 414 -2.72 -10.09 -0.29
C PHE A 414 -3.81 -10.24 0.77
N SER A 415 -3.60 -9.76 2.00
CA SER A 415 -4.67 -9.68 2.99
C SER A 415 -5.88 -8.91 2.43
N GLY A 416 -5.65 -7.74 1.84
CA GLY A 416 -6.68 -6.93 1.20
C GLY A 416 -7.31 -7.57 -0.04
N PHE A 417 -6.51 -8.22 -0.89
CA PHE A 417 -7.02 -8.93 -2.06
C PHE A 417 -7.96 -10.04 -1.64
N TYR A 418 -7.56 -10.91 -0.72
CA TYR A 418 -8.44 -11.97 -0.22
C TYR A 418 -9.66 -11.39 0.49
N PHE A 419 -9.52 -10.29 1.25
CA PHE A 419 -10.61 -9.69 2.01
C PHE A 419 -11.68 -9.01 1.13
N TRP A 420 -11.28 -8.15 0.20
CA TRP A 420 -12.20 -7.39 -0.64
C TRP A 420 -12.46 -8.00 -2.02
N TRP A 421 -11.85 -9.15 -2.37
CA TRP A 421 -12.19 -9.89 -3.60
C TRP A 421 -13.69 -10.07 -3.83
N PRO A 422 -14.49 -10.54 -2.84
CA PRO A 422 -15.92 -10.68 -3.03
C PRO A 422 -16.63 -9.34 -3.17
N LYS A 423 -16.12 -8.27 -2.55
CA LYS A 423 -16.69 -6.92 -2.71
C LYS A 423 -16.44 -6.39 -4.12
N TRP A 424 -15.29 -6.66 -4.73
CA TRP A 424 -14.97 -6.19 -6.08
C TRP A 424 -15.59 -7.05 -7.18
N THR A 425 -15.59 -8.37 -7.01
CA THR A 425 -15.93 -9.32 -8.08
C THR A 425 -17.28 -10.02 -7.86
N GLY A 426 -17.84 -9.95 -6.65
CA GLY A 426 -19.01 -10.74 -6.26
C GLY A 426 -18.72 -12.24 -6.11
N LYS A 427 -17.46 -12.66 -6.00
CA LYS A 427 -17.06 -14.07 -5.84
C LYS A 427 -16.01 -14.23 -4.75
N MET A 428 -16.06 -15.33 -4.01
CA MET A 428 -15.03 -15.69 -3.04
C MET A 428 -13.83 -16.35 -3.73
N LEU A 429 -12.62 -16.06 -3.25
CA LEU A 429 -11.44 -16.86 -3.57
C LEU A 429 -11.50 -18.19 -2.80
N ASN A 430 -10.80 -19.21 -3.31
CA ASN A 430 -10.69 -20.51 -2.66
C ASN A 430 -9.73 -20.43 -1.46
N GLU A 431 -10.21 -20.81 -0.28
CA GLU A 431 -9.44 -20.74 0.96
C GLU A 431 -8.22 -21.68 0.98
N SER A 432 -8.35 -22.91 0.48
CA SER A 432 -7.25 -23.88 0.47
C SER A 432 -6.08 -23.41 -0.42
N LEU A 433 -6.37 -22.92 -1.62
CA LEU A 433 -5.35 -22.35 -2.50
C LEU A 433 -4.75 -21.07 -1.92
N GLY A 434 -5.55 -20.24 -1.25
CA GLY A 434 -5.03 -19.05 -0.58
C GLY A 434 -4.11 -19.37 0.61
N LYS A 435 -4.36 -20.46 1.34
CA LYS A 435 -3.47 -20.97 2.39
C LYS A 435 -2.17 -21.53 1.83
N TRP A 436 -2.22 -22.27 0.71
CA TRP A 436 -1.02 -22.70 -0.01
C TRP A 436 -0.18 -21.50 -0.48
N HIS A 437 -0.83 -20.52 -1.09
CA HIS A 437 -0.17 -19.28 -1.49
C HIS A 437 0.54 -18.61 -0.30
N PHE A 438 -0.16 -18.47 0.85
CA PHE A 438 0.40 -17.89 2.06
C PHE A 438 1.66 -18.62 2.53
N TRP A 439 1.60 -19.93 2.74
CA TRP A 439 2.71 -20.66 3.34
C TRP A 439 3.93 -20.75 2.44
N ILE A 440 3.74 -20.95 1.13
CA ILE A 440 4.86 -20.98 0.18
C ILE A 440 5.53 -19.60 0.13
N LEU A 441 4.74 -18.52 0.07
CA LEU A 441 5.26 -17.15 0.09
C LEU A 441 5.98 -16.84 1.40
N PHE A 442 5.38 -17.16 2.54
CA PHE A 442 5.92 -16.89 3.87
C PHE A 442 7.26 -17.60 4.09
N ILE A 443 7.35 -18.88 3.75
CA ILE A 443 8.59 -19.66 3.86
C ILE A 443 9.63 -19.11 2.89
N GLY A 444 9.29 -18.96 1.61
CA GLY A 444 10.20 -18.44 0.59
C GLY A 444 10.79 -17.07 0.97
N PHE A 445 9.94 -16.17 1.47
CA PHE A 445 10.34 -14.84 1.93
C PHE A 445 11.39 -14.90 3.05
N HIS A 446 11.13 -15.66 4.12
CA HIS A 446 12.07 -15.77 5.23
C HIS A 446 13.37 -16.46 4.78
N THR A 447 13.29 -17.51 3.95
CA THR A 447 14.48 -18.15 3.38
C THR A 447 15.31 -17.18 2.53
N THR A 448 14.69 -16.28 1.77
CA THR A 448 15.40 -15.29 0.98
C THR A 448 16.13 -14.25 1.82
N PHE A 449 15.40 -13.59 2.74
CA PHE A 449 15.88 -12.34 3.32
C PHE A 449 16.43 -12.50 4.75
N LEU A 450 16.08 -13.55 5.49
CA LEU A 450 16.59 -13.73 6.85
C LEU A 450 18.11 -13.87 6.84
N VAL A 451 18.62 -14.73 5.94
CA VAL A 451 20.05 -14.96 5.74
C VAL A 451 20.78 -13.69 5.25
N GLN A 452 20.08 -12.78 4.56
CA GLN A 452 20.70 -11.55 4.06
C GLN A 452 21.06 -10.57 5.18
N HIS A 453 20.40 -10.61 6.33
CA HIS A 453 20.85 -9.84 7.49
C HIS A 453 22.26 -10.27 7.90
N TRP A 454 22.47 -11.59 8.04
CA TRP A 454 23.79 -12.13 8.37
C TRP A 454 24.81 -11.83 7.27
N LEU A 455 24.42 -12.02 6.00
CA LEU A 455 25.26 -11.71 4.83
C LEU A 455 25.75 -10.25 4.81
N GLY A 456 24.89 -9.31 5.22
CA GLY A 456 25.28 -7.91 5.37
C GLY A 456 26.22 -7.65 6.55
N VAL A 457 25.97 -8.29 7.71
CA VAL A 457 26.82 -8.16 8.89
C VAL A 457 28.25 -8.67 8.64
N VAL A 458 28.38 -9.77 7.89
CA VAL A 458 29.71 -10.31 7.52
C VAL A 458 30.37 -9.57 6.35
N GLY A 459 29.73 -8.50 5.84
CA GLY A 459 30.39 -7.52 5.00
C GLY A 459 30.06 -7.56 3.51
N MET A 460 29.03 -8.27 3.06
CA MET A 460 28.63 -8.21 1.64
C MET A 460 27.94 -6.88 1.31
N PRO A 461 28.52 -6.00 0.47
CA PRO A 461 27.89 -4.76 0.08
C PRO A 461 26.72 -5.01 -0.87
N ARG A 462 25.73 -4.11 -0.85
CA ARG A 462 24.64 -4.16 -1.84
C ARG A 462 25.14 -3.71 -3.21
N ARG A 463 24.37 -4.00 -4.27
CA ARG A 463 24.61 -3.58 -5.67
C ARG A 463 25.87 -4.19 -6.32
N TYR A 464 26.52 -5.15 -5.68
CA TYR A 464 27.59 -5.92 -6.31
C TYR A 464 27.00 -6.94 -7.28
N ALA A 465 27.53 -7.00 -8.51
CA ALA A 465 27.11 -7.95 -9.54
C ALA A 465 27.71 -9.35 -9.36
N SER A 466 28.82 -9.44 -8.61
CA SER A 466 29.54 -10.66 -8.28
C SER A 466 30.31 -10.46 -6.98
N TYR A 467 30.75 -11.56 -6.38
CA TYR A 467 31.64 -11.64 -5.22
C TYR A 467 32.75 -12.66 -5.50
N LEU A 468 33.72 -12.80 -4.59
CA LEU A 468 34.81 -13.76 -4.70
C LEU A 468 34.51 -15.03 -3.88
N PRO A 469 35.00 -16.22 -4.29
CA PRO A 469 34.87 -17.44 -3.50
C PRO A 469 35.45 -17.31 -2.08
N GLU A 470 36.57 -16.58 -1.94
CA GLU A 470 37.29 -16.39 -0.68
C GLU A 470 36.51 -15.53 0.34
N ASP A 471 35.53 -14.74 -0.12
CA ASP A 471 34.69 -13.91 0.75
C ASP A 471 33.74 -14.75 1.64
N GLY A 472 33.51 -16.03 1.30
CA GLY A 472 32.62 -16.91 2.05
C GLY A 472 31.11 -16.62 1.89
N PHE A 473 30.73 -15.79 0.90
CA PHE A 473 29.34 -15.38 0.66
C PHE A 473 28.48 -16.41 -0.09
N THR A 474 29.10 -17.44 -0.68
CA THR A 474 28.44 -18.36 -1.63
C THR A 474 27.19 -19.04 -1.07
N TRP A 475 27.31 -19.74 0.06
CA TRP A 475 26.20 -20.55 0.59
C TRP A 475 24.99 -19.68 1.00
N MET A 476 25.25 -18.47 1.54
CA MET A 476 24.21 -17.52 1.92
C MET A 476 23.46 -16.98 0.70
N ASN A 477 24.18 -16.69 -0.38
CA ASN A 477 23.57 -16.27 -1.63
C ASN A 477 22.79 -17.41 -2.29
N GLN A 478 23.28 -18.65 -2.24
CA GLN A 478 22.56 -19.83 -2.73
C GLN A 478 21.25 -20.05 -1.96
N LEU A 479 21.30 -20.01 -0.63
CA LEU A 479 20.10 -20.12 0.21
C LEU A 479 19.09 -19.02 -0.10
N SER A 480 19.57 -17.77 -0.21
CA SER A 480 18.72 -16.63 -0.53
C SER A 480 18.06 -16.77 -1.91
N THR A 481 18.79 -17.30 -2.89
CA THR A 481 18.30 -17.55 -4.25
C THR A 481 17.27 -18.67 -4.29
N ILE A 482 17.49 -19.78 -3.59
CA ILE A 482 16.50 -20.85 -3.44
C ILE A 482 15.21 -20.29 -2.83
N GLY A 483 15.31 -19.49 -1.77
CA GLY A 483 14.16 -18.81 -1.19
C GLY A 483 13.43 -17.95 -2.21
N SER A 484 14.15 -17.24 -3.10
CA SER A 484 13.54 -16.35 -4.08
C SER A 484 12.79 -17.12 -5.17
N VAL A 485 13.25 -18.32 -5.53
CA VAL A 485 12.55 -19.23 -6.43
C VAL A 485 11.27 -19.76 -5.77
N ILE A 486 11.33 -20.15 -4.49
CA ILE A 486 10.14 -20.54 -3.72
C ILE A 486 9.12 -19.38 -3.68
N LEU A 487 9.61 -18.15 -3.48
CA LEU A 487 8.78 -16.95 -3.50
C LEU A 487 8.09 -16.75 -4.85
N ALA A 488 8.78 -16.99 -5.97
CA ALA A 488 8.17 -16.94 -7.30
C ALA A 488 7.12 -18.05 -7.51
N ILE A 489 7.42 -19.28 -7.08
CA ILE A 489 6.49 -20.42 -7.14
C ILE A 489 5.21 -20.11 -6.35
N SER A 490 5.29 -19.33 -5.27
CA SER A 490 4.12 -18.92 -4.48
C SER A 490 3.06 -18.18 -5.30
N MET A 491 3.41 -17.54 -6.43
CA MET A 491 2.43 -16.86 -7.27
C MET A 491 1.53 -17.84 -8.05
N ILE A 492 1.97 -19.08 -8.28
CA ILE A 492 1.20 -20.10 -9.00
C ILE A 492 -0.16 -20.39 -8.33
N PRO A 493 -0.24 -20.74 -7.03
CA PRO A 493 -1.53 -20.96 -6.38
C PRO A 493 -2.41 -19.71 -6.39
N PHE A 494 -1.85 -18.49 -6.34
CA PHE A 494 -2.63 -17.26 -6.45
C PHE A 494 -3.30 -17.14 -7.84
N PHE A 495 -2.52 -17.29 -8.92
CA PHE A 495 -3.05 -17.22 -10.28
C PHE A 495 -4.09 -18.32 -10.55
N LEU A 496 -3.82 -19.54 -10.10
CA LEU A 496 -4.78 -20.64 -10.20
C LEU A 496 -6.07 -20.34 -9.43
N ASN A 497 -5.96 -19.75 -8.24
CA ASN A 497 -7.11 -19.38 -7.43
C ASN A 497 -7.99 -18.36 -8.15
N VAL A 498 -7.39 -17.26 -8.64
CA VAL A 498 -8.09 -16.23 -9.40
C VAL A 498 -8.74 -16.83 -10.65
N TYR A 499 -8.01 -17.66 -11.41
CA TYR A 499 -8.51 -18.28 -12.64
C TYR A 499 -9.71 -19.22 -12.40
N ILE A 500 -9.58 -20.14 -11.44
CA ILE A 500 -10.60 -21.14 -11.14
C ILE A 500 -11.86 -20.46 -10.60
N THR A 501 -11.70 -19.53 -9.65
CA THR A 501 -12.84 -18.89 -8.99
C THR A 501 -13.55 -17.90 -9.90
N ALA A 502 -12.82 -17.14 -10.73
CA ALA A 502 -13.43 -16.26 -11.73
C ALA A 502 -14.38 -17.03 -12.66
N ARG A 503 -14.04 -18.28 -13.03
CA ARG A 503 -14.89 -19.12 -13.89
C ARG A 503 -15.99 -19.85 -13.12
N ASN A 504 -15.64 -20.48 -12.00
CA ASN A 504 -16.46 -21.54 -11.41
C ASN A 504 -17.10 -21.16 -10.07
N ALA A 505 -16.58 -20.15 -9.34
CA ALA A 505 -17.10 -19.85 -8.01
C ALA A 505 -18.53 -19.26 -8.08
N PRO A 506 -19.41 -19.64 -7.13
CA PRO A 506 -20.75 -19.09 -7.03
C PRO A 506 -20.69 -17.58 -6.70
N LYS A 507 -21.73 -16.86 -7.09
CA LYS A 507 -21.86 -15.45 -6.76
C LYS A 507 -22.25 -15.28 -5.29
N VAL A 508 -21.62 -14.32 -4.64
CA VAL A 508 -21.99 -13.85 -3.30
C VAL A 508 -23.32 -13.09 -3.41
N THR A 509 -24.33 -13.54 -2.66
CA THR A 509 -25.68 -12.95 -2.66
C THR A 509 -25.96 -12.11 -1.42
N VAL A 510 -24.95 -11.92 -0.56
CA VAL A 510 -25.03 -11.13 0.68
C VAL A 510 -24.12 -9.91 0.62
N ASN A 511 -24.44 -8.87 1.40
CA ASN A 511 -23.64 -7.64 1.46
C ASN A 511 -22.30 -7.86 2.18
N ASP A 512 -22.32 -8.72 3.20
CA ASP A 512 -21.16 -9.08 4.01
C ASP A 512 -20.92 -10.61 3.98
N PRO A 513 -19.96 -11.08 3.17
CA PRO A 513 -19.60 -12.50 3.11
C PRO A 513 -18.72 -12.96 4.28
N TRP A 514 -18.15 -12.04 5.07
CA TRP A 514 -17.29 -12.36 6.24
C TRP A 514 -18.06 -12.32 7.56
N GLY A 515 -19.30 -11.84 7.53
CA GLY A 515 -20.29 -11.93 8.62
C GLY A 515 -20.17 -10.85 9.69
N PHE A 516 -18.96 -10.34 9.97
CA PHE A 516 -18.69 -9.34 11.01
C PHE A 516 -18.05 -8.06 10.46
N GLY A 517 -18.32 -7.74 9.19
CA GLY A 517 -17.86 -6.55 8.50
C GLY A 517 -18.21 -5.28 9.26
N ALA A 518 -17.19 -4.50 9.60
CA ALA A 518 -17.32 -3.37 10.50
C ALA A 518 -17.71 -2.07 9.78
N SER A 519 -16.89 -1.69 8.81
CA SER A 519 -16.95 -0.43 8.09
C SER A 519 -18.04 -0.40 7.00
N LEU A 520 -18.38 0.79 6.53
CA LEU A 520 -19.62 1.07 5.78
C LEU A 520 -19.72 0.33 4.42
N GLU A 521 -18.59 -0.05 3.82
CA GLU A 521 -18.53 -0.82 2.57
C GLU A 521 -19.22 -2.18 2.67
N TRP A 522 -19.33 -2.74 3.88
CA TRP A 522 -20.00 -4.02 4.13
C TRP A 522 -21.52 -3.89 4.21
N ALA A 523 -22.06 -2.67 4.21
CA ALA A 523 -23.51 -2.42 4.18
C ALA A 523 -24.11 -2.40 2.75
N THR A 524 -23.27 -2.41 1.70
CA THR A 524 -23.73 -2.42 0.30
C THR A 524 -23.47 -3.76 -0.39
N SER A 525 -24.06 -3.96 -1.58
CA SER A 525 -24.01 -5.22 -2.33
C SER A 525 -22.60 -5.63 -2.74
N CYS A 526 -22.44 -6.91 -3.08
CA CYS A 526 -21.22 -7.49 -3.65
C CYS A 526 -21.48 -7.96 -5.10
N PRO A 527 -21.02 -7.24 -6.14
CA PRO A 527 -20.34 -5.93 -6.12
C PRO A 527 -21.28 -4.74 -5.88
N PRO A 528 -20.76 -3.56 -5.47
CA PRO A 528 -21.56 -2.35 -5.28
C PRO A 528 -22.15 -1.79 -6.59
N PRO A 529 -23.27 -1.06 -6.54
CA PRO A 529 -23.81 -0.34 -7.70
C PRO A 529 -22.88 0.83 -8.13
N ARG A 530 -23.18 1.44 -9.29
CA ARG A 530 -22.35 2.52 -9.89
C ARG A 530 -22.06 3.67 -8.92
N HIS A 531 -23.04 4.09 -8.12
CA HIS A 531 -22.93 5.14 -7.10
C HIS A 531 -22.91 4.58 -5.67
N ASN A 532 -22.32 3.40 -5.51
CA ASN A 532 -21.94 2.77 -4.24
C ASN A 532 -23.08 2.29 -3.33
N PHE A 533 -24.13 3.07 -3.14
CA PHE A 533 -25.22 2.76 -2.20
C PHE A 533 -26.59 3.00 -2.83
N THR A 534 -27.52 2.07 -2.62
CA THR A 534 -28.95 2.30 -2.85
C THR A 534 -29.56 3.07 -1.67
N SER A 535 -29.10 2.77 -0.46
CA SER A 535 -29.47 3.44 0.79
C SER A 535 -28.29 3.33 1.76
N ILE A 536 -28.06 4.39 2.56
CA ILE A 536 -26.99 4.43 3.56
C ILE A 536 -27.60 4.17 4.95
N PRO A 537 -27.07 3.23 5.74
CA PRO A 537 -27.53 3.00 7.10
C PRO A 537 -27.21 4.19 8.02
N ARG A 538 -27.92 4.31 9.14
CA ARG A 538 -27.67 5.39 10.10
C ARG A 538 -26.33 5.17 10.82
N ILE A 539 -25.39 6.09 10.63
CA ILE A 539 -24.03 6.00 11.20
C ILE A 539 -24.04 6.54 12.64
N ARG A 540 -23.69 5.69 13.62
CA ARG A 540 -23.68 6.03 15.06
C ARG A 540 -22.33 5.75 15.74
N SER A 541 -21.57 4.79 15.26
CA SER A 541 -20.24 4.41 15.75
C SER A 541 -19.20 4.42 14.62
N GLU A 542 -17.99 3.96 14.92
CA GLU A 542 -16.93 3.66 13.96
C GLU A 542 -17.15 2.36 13.15
N ARG A 543 -18.21 1.58 13.44
CA ARG A 543 -18.52 0.29 12.79
C ARG A 543 -19.99 0.23 12.30
N PRO A 544 -20.39 1.10 11.35
CA PRO A 544 -21.80 1.24 10.97
C PRO A 544 -22.42 0.01 10.30
N ALA A 545 -21.66 -0.82 9.59
CA ALA A 545 -22.20 -2.05 9.00
C ALA A 545 -22.42 -3.13 10.07
N PHE A 546 -21.51 -3.21 11.06
CA PHE A 546 -21.68 -4.10 12.20
C PHE A 546 -22.92 -3.70 13.02
N ASP A 547 -23.09 -2.41 13.33
CA ASP A 547 -24.26 -1.92 14.08
C ASP A 547 -25.59 -2.21 13.36
N LEU A 548 -25.58 -2.23 12.02
CA LEU A 548 -26.74 -2.56 11.20
C LEU A 548 -27.06 -4.06 11.24
N ASN A 549 -26.04 -4.91 11.09
CA ASN A 549 -26.19 -6.36 10.97
C ASN A 549 -26.34 -7.06 12.33
N HIS A 550 -25.85 -6.42 13.40
CA HIS A 550 -25.85 -6.92 14.77
C HIS A 550 -26.48 -5.93 15.76
N PRO A 551 -27.76 -5.56 15.60
CA PRO A 551 -28.44 -4.64 16.51
C PRO A 551 -28.47 -5.16 17.97
N GLU A 552 -28.37 -6.48 18.17
CA GLU A 552 -28.24 -7.12 19.48
C GLU A 552 -26.92 -6.81 20.20
N ALA A 553 -25.88 -6.48 19.44
CA ALA A 553 -24.54 -6.15 19.95
C ALA A 553 -24.33 -4.63 20.08
N ALA A 554 -25.27 -3.82 19.59
CA ALA A 554 -25.27 -2.38 19.81
C ALA A 554 -25.25 -2.13 21.32
N MET A 555 -24.47 -1.14 21.79
CA MET A 555 -24.42 -0.78 23.20
C MET A 555 -25.84 -0.59 23.73
N THR A 556 -26.33 -1.56 24.49
CA THR A 556 -27.46 -1.36 25.40
C THR A 556 -27.06 -0.20 26.26
N VAL A 557 -27.79 0.90 26.13
CA VAL A 557 -27.74 1.98 27.10
C VAL A 557 -27.87 1.30 28.47
N GLY A 558 -26.82 1.37 29.29
CA GLY A 558 -26.84 0.70 30.59
C GLY A 558 -28.02 1.24 31.37
N ILE A 559 -28.90 0.38 31.89
CA ILE A 559 -29.98 0.81 32.79
C ILE A 559 -29.39 0.78 34.20
N GLY A 560 -29.01 1.95 34.72
CA GLY A 560 -28.36 2.06 36.02
C GLY A 560 -27.99 3.51 36.37
N PRO A 561 -27.50 3.77 37.60
CA PRO A 561 -26.98 5.07 37.97
C PRO A 561 -25.83 5.48 37.05
N GLY A 562 -25.90 6.64 36.38
CA GLY A 562 -24.84 7.10 35.46
C GLY A 562 -23.45 7.28 36.09
N LYS A 563 -23.35 7.23 37.43
CA LYS A 563 -22.08 7.20 38.18
C LYS A 563 -21.31 5.89 38.00
N ASP A 564 -22.00 4.80 37.65
CA ASP A 564 -21.42 3.45 37.56
C ASP A 564 -20.80 3.17 36.18
N ALA A 565 -21.05 4.03 35.18
CA ALA A 565 -20.45 3.96 33.85
C ALA A 565 -20.29 5.37 33.21
N PRO A 566 -19.39 6.23 33.73
CA PRO A 566 -19.30 7.64 33.34
C PRO A 566 -18.93 7.88 31.86
N ASP A 567 -18.32 6.89 31.21
CA ASP A 567 -17.86 6.96 29.82
C ASP A 567 -18.81 6.25 28.82
N ALA A 568 -19.97 5.77 29.26
CA ALA A 568 -20.93 5.06 28.43
C ALA A 568 -22.32 5.73 28.49
N PRO A 569 -23.09 5.73 27.38
CA PRO A 569 -24.47 6.19 27.41
C PRO A 569 -25.26 5.36 28.42
N THR A 570 -25.73 6.00 29.49
CA THR A 570 -26.43 5.33 30.60
C THR A 570 -27.80 5.96 30.77
N TYR A 571 -28.86 5.14 30.75
CA TYR A 571 -30.22 5.59 31.00
C TYR A 571 -30.41 5.60 32.50
N ASP A 572 -30.40 6.79 33.06
CA ASP A 572 -30.67 6.97 34.48
C ASP A 572 -32.17 6.83 34.70
N ALA A 573 -32.58 5.67 35.21
CA ALA A 573 -33.97 5.36 35.49
C ALA A 573 -34.60 6.32 36.53
N ALA A 574 -33.78 6.90 37.43
CA ALA A 574 -34.25 7.87 38.41
C ALA A 574 -34.41 9.28 37.80
N ALA A 575 -33.57 9.65 36.84
CA ALA A 575 -33.62 10.95 36.16
C ALA A 575 -34.37 10.96 34.82
N GLN A 576 -34.92 9.81 34.39
CA GLN A 576 -35.62 9.59 33.11
C GLN A 576 -34.91 10.19 31.89
N ARG A 577 -33.58 10.13 31.88
CA ARG A 577 -32.76 10.69 30.80
C ARG A 577 -31.52 9.85 30.54
N THR A 578 -31.08 9.86 29.30
CA THR A 578 -29.80 9.24 28.91
C THR A 578 -28.69 10.27 29.15
N LYS A 579 -27.67 9.90 29.92
CA LYS A 579 -26.43 10.67 30.08
C LYS A 579 -25.33 10.06 29.24
#